data_AF-X6JNS0-F1
#
_entry.id   AF-X6JNS0-F1
#
_cell.length_a   1.000
_cell.length_b   1.000
_cell.length_c   1.000
_cell.angle_alpha   90.00
_cell.angle_beta   90.00
_cell.angle_gamma   90.00
#
_symmetry.space_group_name_H-M   'P 1'
#
loop_
_entity.id
_entity.type
_entity.pdbx_description
1 polymer ?
#
loop_
_entity_poly.entity_id
_entity_poly.type
_entity_poly.pdbx_seq_one_letter_code
_entity_poly.pdbx_strand_id
1 'polypeptide(L)'
;MGLNLERIIGPERTSNAFAELGVRPANWREGIEETEFYLETTLGMRLTTLSAYAVFGMLRSGTEEFISETITIVEDLLTDCPPDHWLEEPDREPLLPIIAMARARWNLDSGHGVVPEGLALLGGVKITRIRNMMSGGSPELPKDVTGLLSNEAARAWLETRDCFLPTITEPLETNLGPSVGERVDPIFLPVARDGSMFAPDIERGDRYQVGEKGNERHYDSFDEALAALQAMPVAKWRRPNSEGNWGIVSAVEWRRVDRKSLKPLS
;
A
#
# COMPACT_ATOMS: atom_id res chain seq x y z
N MET A 1 26.29 8.83 2.33
CA MET A 1 26.59 7.46 2.82
C MET A 1 27.79 6.82 2.12
N GLY A 2 27.73 6.41 0.85
CA GLY A 2 28.80 5.58 0.25
C GLY A 2 30.19 6.23 0.14
N LEU A 3 30.28 7.53 -0.14
CA LEU A 3 31.56 8.28 -0.10
C LEU A 3 32.20 8.31 1.29
N ASN A 4 31.36 8.36 2.34
CA ASN A 4 31.81 8.34 3.72
C ASN A 4 32.26 6.92 4.12
N LEU A 5 31.56 5.88 3.66
CA LEU A 5 31.95 4.49 3.86
C LEU A 5 33.30 4.18 3.18
N GLU A 6 33.52 4.62 1.94
CA GLU A 6 34.82 4.45 1.28
C GLU A 6 35.97 5.08 2.09
N ARG A 7 35.71 6.22 2.73
CA ARG A 7 36.68 6.91 3.58
C ARG A 7 36.94 6.17 4.90
N ILE A 8 35.95 5.45 5.44
CA ILE A 8 36.04 4.76 6.74
C ILE A 8 36.60 3.35 6.60
N ILE A 9 36.07 2.54 5.67
CA ILE A 9 36.40 1.11 5.53
C ILE A 9 37.14 0.79 4.23
N GLY A 10 37.36 1.77 3.36
CA GLY A 10 38.06 1.61 2.08
C GLY A 10 37.12 1.24 0.92
N PRO A 11 37.55 1.48 -0.34
CA PRO A 11 36.70 1.33 -1.52
C PRO A 11 36.29 -0.12 -1.78
N GLU A 12 37.19 -1.08 -1.62
CA GLU A 12 36.90 -2.51 -1.86
C GLU A 12 35.87 -3.06 -0.86
N ARG A 13 36.04 -2.76 0.44
CA ARG A 13 35.06 -3.18 1.47
C ARG A 13 33.72 -2.49 1.30
N THR A 14 33.71 -1.22 0.89
CA THR A 14 32.48 -0.48 0.60
C THR A 14 31.73 -1.09 -0.58
N SER A 15 32.44 -1.43 -1.66
CA SER A 15 31.84 -2.06 -2.84
C SER A 15 31.28 -3.45 -2.51
N ASN A 16 32.00 -4.25 -1.72
CA ASN A 16 31.53 -5.55 -1.25
C ASN A 16 30.29 -5.42 -0.35
N ALA A 17 30.28 -4.45 0.57
CA ALA A 17 29.11 -4.18 1.42
C ALA A 17 27.88 -3.82 0.57
N PHE A 18 28.00 -2.91 -0.41
CA PHE A 18 26.87 -2.57 -1.27
C PHE A 18 26.39 -3.72 -2.16
N ALA A 19 27.29 -4.61 -2.58
CA ALA A 19 26.92 -5.83 -3.30
C ALA A 19 26.12 -6.79 -2.40
N GLU A 20 26.51 -6.96 -1.13
CA GLU A 20 25.74 -7.74 -0.15
C GLU A 20 24.36 -7.14 0.14
N LEU A 21 24.26 -5.81 0.09
CA LEU A 21 22.97 -5.11 0.18
C LEU A 21 22.08 -5.32 -1.05
N GLY A 22 22.64 -5.76 -2.19
CA GLY A 22 21.89 -6.06 -3.42
C GLY A 22 21.90 -4.95 -4.48
N VAL A 23 22.84 -4.01 -4.40
CA VAL A 23 23.04 -2.95 -5.40
C VAL A 23 23.62 -3.56 -6.70
N ARG A 24 22.99 -3.32 -7.86
CA ARG A 24 23.12 -4.17 -9.07
C ARG A 24 24.15 -3.82 -10.19
N PRO A 25 25.16 -2.95 -10.00
CA PRO A 25 26.32 -2.93 -10.87
C PRO A 25 27.68 -3.00 -10.14
N ALA A 26 28.73 -3.33 -10.90
CA ALA A 26 30.10 -3.51 -10.41
C ALA A 26 30.70 -2.27 -9.74
N ASN A 27 30.15 -1.09 -10.05
CA ASN A 27 30.43 0.17 -9.37
C ASN A 27 29.25 0.52 -8.46
N TRP A 28 29.44 0.47 -7.14
CA TRP A 28 28.36 0.79 -6.19
C TRP A 28 27.81 2.21 -6.38
N ARG A 29 28.61 3.13 -6.96
CA ARG A 29 28.21 4.52 -7.21
C ARG A 29 27.13 4.62 -8.30
N GLU A 30 27.37 4.00 -9.45
CA GLU A 30 26.36 3.86 -10.52
C GLU A 30 25.16 3.05 -10.03
N GLY A 31 25.42 2.08 -9.16
CA GLY A 31 24.38 1.23 -8.61
C GLY A 31 23.38 1.93 -7.73
N ILE A 32 23.81 2.88 -6.91
CA ILE A 32 22.89 3.65 -6.08
C ILE A 32 22.02 4.58 -6.93
N GLU A 33 22.52 5.08 -8.07
CA GLU A 33 21.75 5.95 -8.96
C GLU A 33 20.69 5.18 -9.75
N GLU A 34 20.97 3.93 -10.12
CA GLU A 34 20.04 3.08 -10.89
C GLU A 34 19.15 2.19 -10.02
N THR A 35 19.57 1.84 -8.81
CA THR A 35 18.81 0.96 -7.90
C THR A 35 17.82 1.78 -7.10
N GLU A 36 16.53 1.44 -7.18
CA GLU A 36 15.55 1.96 -6.22
C GLU A 36 15.80 1.32 -4.86
N PHE A 37 16.72 1.89 -4.07
CA PHE A 37 17.31 1.27 -2.88
C PHE A 37 16.27 0.61 -1.96
N TYR A 38 15.19 1.32 -1.64
CA TYR A 38 14.16 0.82 -0.73
C TYR A 38 13.31 -0.33 -1.28
N LEU A 39 13.21 -0.47 -2.60
CA LEU A 39 12.35 -1.45 -3.26
C LEU A 39 13.14 -2.63 -3.84
N GLU A 40 14.40 -2.42 -4.20
CA GLU A 40 15.20 -3.41 -4.93
C GLU A 40 16.31 -4.06 -4.09
N THR A 41 16.72 -3.42 -2.98
CA THR A 41 17.74 -3.98 -2.08
C THR A 41 17.13 -4.79 -0.96
N THR A 42 17.84 -5.83 -0.52
CA THR A 42 17.39 -6.68 0.60
C THR A 42 17.28 -5.86 1.89
N LEU A 43 18.22 -4.95 2.12
CA LEU A 43 18.18 -4.04 3.27
C LEU A 43 17.05 -3.02 3.15
N GLY A 44 16.79 -2.47 1.96
CA GLY A 44 15.69 -1.54 1.72
C GLY A 44 14.33 -2.14 2.04
N MET A 45 14.07 -3.37 1.58
CA MET A 45 12.83 -4.10 1.90
C MET A 45 12.73 -4.43 3.40
N ARG A 46 13.85 -4.83 4.02
CA ARG A 46 13.96 -5.04 5.47
C ARG A 46 13.59 -3.78 6.26
N LEU A 47 14.18 -2.64 5.90
CA LEU A 47 13.93 -1.35 6.54
C LEU A 47 12.49 -0.86 6.33
N THR A 48 11.92 -1.08 5.14
CA THR A 48 10.51 -0.75 4.86
C THR A 48 9.57 -1.56 5.76
N THR A 49 9.80 -2.87 5.85
CA THR A 49 9.02 -3.77 6.72
C THR A 49 9.18 -3.37 8.20
N LEU A 50 10.41 -3.08 8.62
CA LEU A 50 10.72 -2.62 9.97
C LEU A 50 10.02 -1.29 10.31
N SER A 51 9.98 -0.35 9.35
CA SER A 51 9.31 0.95 9.51
C SER A 51 7.80 0.77 9.69
N ALA A 52 7.17 -0.10 8.90
CA ALA A 52 5.76 -0.42 9.03
C ALA A 52 5.43 -1.03 10.40
N TYR A 53 6.28 -1.94 10.87
CA TYR A 53 6.18 -2.51 12.20
C TYR A 53 6.35 -1.45 13.30
N ALA A 54 7.41 -0.65 13.25
CA ALA A 54 7.75 0.35 14.26
C ALA A 54 6.64 1.39 14.45
N VAL A 55 6.19 1.99 13.33
CA VAL A 55 5.27 3.13 13.34
C VAL A 55 3.82 2.68 13.45
N PHE A 56 3.42 1.66 12.68
CA PHE A 56 2.02 1.27 12.55
C PHE A 56 1.65 -0.01 13.30
N GLY A 57 2.62 -0.70 13.92
CA GLY A 57 2.37 -1.98 14.59
C GLY A 57 2.03 -3.11 13.61
N MET A 58 2.37 -2.98 12.33
CA MET A 58 2.07 -4.01 11.33
C MET A 58 3.07 -5.15 11.42
N LEU A 59 2.64 -6.28 12.01
CA LEU A 59 3.44 -7.50 12.10
C LEU A 59 2.76 -8.62 11.32
N ARG A 60 3.30 -8.95 10.14
CA ARG A 60 2.77 -10.06 9.35
C ARG A 60 3.06 -11.38 10.06
N SER A 61 2.06 -12.24 10.23
CA SER A 61 2.25 -13.55 10.85
C SER A 61 3.35 -14.35 10.14
N GLY A 62 4.28 -14.93 10.89
CA GLY A 62 5.44 -15.67 10.37
C GLY A 62 6.63 -14.80 9.97
N THR A 63 6.62 -13.50 10.30
CA THR A 63 7.76 -12.58 10.08
C THR A 63 8.44 -12.14 11.38
N GLU A 64 8.09 -12.74 12.52
CA GLU A 64 8.62 -12.40 13.84
C GLU A 64 10.14 -12.56 13.89
N GLU A 65 10.64 -13.70 13.42
CA GLU A 65 12.08 -13.97 13.33
C GLU A 65 12.77 -12.99 12.38
N PHE A 66 12.14 -12.67 11.25
CA PHE A 66 12.66 -11.69 10.29
C PHE A 66 12.76 -10.28 10.88
N ILE A 67 11.76 -9.84 11.66
CA ILE A 67 11.79 -8.54 12.35
C ILE A 67 12.90 -8.54 13.40
N SER A 68 12.96 -9.56 14.26
CA SER A 68 13.99 -9.66 15.30
C SER A 68 15.40 -9.67 14.71
N GLU A 69 15.62 -10.48 13.66
CA GLU A 69 16.90 -10.56 12.94
C GLU A 69 17.25 -9.20 12.31
N THR A 70 16.27 -8.55 11.67
CA THR A 70 16.48 -7.24 11.03
C THR A 70 16.86 -6.17 12.06
N ILE A 71 16.22 -6.13 13.23
CA ILE A 71 16.59 -5.17 14.28
C ILE A 71 18.05 -5.40 14.69
N THR A 72 18.46 -6.65 14.94
CA THR A 72 19.83 -6.98 15.32
C THR A 72 20.84 -6.59 14.24
N ILE A 73 20.59 -6.96 12.97
CA ILE A 73 21.47 -6.61 11.84
C ILE A 73 21.69 -5.09 11.77
N VAL A 74 20.62 -4.31 11.91
CA VAL A 74 20.70 -2.86 11.78
C VAL A 74 21.37 -2.24 13.02
N GLU A 75 21.12 -2.75 14.23
CA GLU A 75 21.81 -2.29 15.44
C GLU A 75 23.32 -2.61 15.41
N ASP A 76 23.70 -3.79 14.93
CA ASP A 76 25.10 -4.17 14.74
C ASP A 76 25.76 -3.24 13.71
N LEU A 77 25.08 -2.97 12.59
CA LEU A 77 25.55 -2.02 11.58
C LEU A 77 25.76 -0.62 12.15
N LEU A 78 24.83 -0.12 12.98
CA LEU A 78 24.96 1.19 13.61
C LEU A 78 26.06 1.24 14.66
N THR A 79 26.38 0.10 15.29
CA THR A 79 27.48 -0.03 16.23
C THR A 79 28.82 0.00 15.52
N ASP A 80 28.95 -0.76 14.43
CA ASP A 80 30.16 -0.84 13.62
C ASP A 80 30.39 0.42 12.78
N CYS A 81 29.30 1.09 12.39
CA CYS A 81 29.31 2.32 11.62
C CYS A 81 28.45 3.39 12.29
N PRO A 82 28.99 4.10 13.32
CA PRO A 82 28.23 5.12 14.03
C PRO A 82 27.71 6.20 13.07
N PRO A 83 26.41 6.58 13.18
CA PRO A 83 25.75 7.52 12.28
C PRO A 83 26.48 8.86 12.13
N ASP A 84 27.05 9.36 13.22
CA ASP A 84 27.79 10.64 13.28
C ASP A 84 28.99 10.69 12.30
N HIS A 85 29.47 9.54 11.84
CA HIS A 85 30.57 9.46 10.90
C HIS A 85 30.17 9.55 9.43
N TRP A 86 28.88 9.32 9.12
CA TRP A 86 28.41 9.21 7.73
C TRP A 86 27.10 9.91 7.42
N LEU A 87 26.36 10.37 8.43
CA LEU A 87 25.21 11.28 8.33
C LEU A 87 25.65 12.71 8.62
N GLU A 88 25.30 13.64 7.73
CA GLU A 88 25.58 15.07 7.92
C GLU A 88 24.67 15.68 9.00
N GLU A 89 23.41 15.24 9.05
CA GLU A 89 22.41 15.68 10.03
C GLU A 89 21.67 14.46 10.62
N PRO A 90 22.32 13.68 11.51
CA PRO A 90 21.77 12.43 12.06
C PRO A 90 20.42 12.64 12.77
N ASP A 91 20.21 13.81 13.38
CA ASP A 91 18.96 14.18 14.06
C ASP A 91 17.76 14.37 13.11
N ARG A 92 18.00 14.53 11.80
CA ARG A 92 16.95 14.71 10.79
C ARG A 92 16.63 13.42 10.03
N GLU A 93 17.42 12.38 10.22
CA GLU A 93 17.26 11.11 9.53
C GLU A 93 16.28 10.20 10.31
N PRO A 94 15.21 9.70 9.67
CA PRO A 94 14.18 8.94 10.36
C PRO A 94 14.66 7.54 10.81
N LEU A 95 15.84 7.09 10.35
CA LEU A 95 16.34 5.73 10.60
C LEU A 95 16.55 5.44 12.09
N LEU A 96 17.23 6.33 12.83
CA LEU A 96 17.53 6.09 14.25
C LEU A 96 16.25 6.04 15.11
N PRO A 97 15.29 6.99 14.95
CA PRO A 97 13.99 6.87 15.60
C PRO A 97 13.24 5.58 15.25
N ILE A 98 13.22 5.17 13.97
CA ILE A 98 12.54 3.95 13.53
C ILE A 98 13.09 2.72 14.22
N ILE A 99 14.41 2.58 14.32
CA ILE A 99 15.05 1.43 14.96
C ILE A 99 14.76 1.40 16.47
N ALA A 100 14.88 2.55 17.14
CA ALA A 100 14.56 2.66 18.56
C ALA A 100 13.09 2.34 18.86
N MET A 101 12.16 2.78 17.99
CA MET A 101 10.75 2.42 18.05
C MET A 101 10.53 0.93 17.80
N ALA A 102 11.18 0.35 16.79
CA ALA A 102 11.07 -1.07 16.46
C ALA A 102 11.56 -1.95 17.61
N ARG A 103 12.72 -1.64 18.20
CA ARG A 103 13.27 -2.37 19.36
C ARG A 103 12.36 -2.26 20.57
N ALA A 104 11.85 -1.06 20.89
CA ALA A 104 10.92 -0.88 21.99
C ALA A 104 9.61 -1.65 21.78
N ARG A 105 9.08 -1.65 20.57
CA ARG A 105 7.89 -2.41 20.20
C ARG A 105 8.13 -3.93 20.27
N TRP A 106 9.28 -4.40 19.78
CA TRP A 106 9.67 -5.80 19.89
C TRP A 106 9.76 -6.25 21.36
N ASN A 107 10.33 -5.40 22.22
CA ASN A 107 10.36 -5.68 23.66
C ASN A 107 8.95 -5.70 24.25
N LEU A 108 8.07 -4.78 23.86
CA LEU A 108 6.66 -4.82 24.25
C LEU A 108 6.03 -6.16 23.87
N ASP A 109 6.06 -6.52 22.60
CA ASP A 109 5.42 -7.72 22.05
C ASP A 109 6.01 -9.02 22.61
N SER A 110 7.31 -9.03 22.93
CA SER A 110 8.02 -10.18 23.51
C SER A 110 7.97 -10.25 25.04
N GLY A 111 7.33 -9.28 25.71
CA GLY A 111 7.23 -9.26 27.18
C GLY A 111 8.48 -8.78 27.93
N HIS A 112 9.45 -8.17 27.24
CA HIS A 112 10.68 -7.64 27.83
C HIS A 112 10.56 -6.19 28.28
N GLY A 113 11.46 -5.77 29.16
CA GLY A 113 11.57 -4.37 29.61
C GLY A 113 11.85 -3.41 28.45
N VAL A 114 11.32 -2.19 28.54
CA VAL A 114 11.37 -1.19 27.47
C VAL A 114 12.37 -0.09 27.80
N VAL A 115 13.14 0.34 26.80
CA VAL A 115 14.09 1.45 26.93
C VAL A 115 13.33 2.79 26.92
N PRO A 116 13.63 3.75 27.83
CA PRO A 116 12.90 5.02 27.93
C PRO A 116 12.87 5.85 26.64
N GLU A 117 13.97 5.85 25.89
CA GLU A 117 14.13 6.51 24.60
C GLU A 117 13.10 5.99 23.59
N GLY A 118 12.97 4.67 23.46
CA GLY A 118 12.01 4.06 22.54
C GLY A 118 10.56 4.24 22.99
N LEU A 119 10.28 4.19 24.29
CA LEU A 119 8.93 4.48 24.81
C LEU A 119 8.52 5.93 24.53
N ALA A 120 9.44 6.88 24.68
CA ALA A 120 9.20 8.28 24.39
C ALA A 120 8.80 8.50 22.93
N LEU A 121 9.50 7.82 22.00
CA LEU A 121 9.20 7.87 20.57
C LEU A 121 7.84 7.25 20.24
N LEU A 122 7.54 6.05 20.75
CA LEU A 122 6.24 5.39 20.54
C LEU A 122 5.06 6.21 21.11
N GLY A 123 5.28 6.89 22.23
CA GLY A 123 4.27 7.74 22.87
C GLY A 123 4.22 9.18 22.35
N GLY A 124 5.06 9.56 21.37
CA GLY A 124 5.08 10.91 20.80
C GLY A 124 5.46 12.00 21.79
N VAL A 125 6.29 11.69 22.80
CA VAL A 125 6.70 12.63 23.86
C VAL A 125 8.21 12.77 23.92
N LYS A 126 8.68 13.88 24.52
CA LYS A 126 10.11 14.04 24.84
C LYS A 126 10.52 13.05 25.93
N ILE A 127 11.74 12.52 25.83
CA ILE A 127 12.30 11.60 26.83
C ILE A 127 12.28 12.15 28.26
N THR A 128 12.43 13.46 28.44
CA THR A 128 12.36 14.11 29.76
C THR A 128 11.03 13.81 30.46
N ARG A 129 9.92 13.70 29.71
CA ARG A 129 8.61 13.35 30.28
C ARG A 129 8.60 11.92 30.83
N ILE A 130 9.17 10.97 30.09
CA ILE A 130 9.31 9.58 30.54
C ILE A 130 10.18 9.49 31.80
N ARG A 131 11.33 10.18 31.82
CA ARG A 131 12.23 10.21 32.98
C ARG A 131 11.56 10.77 34.24
N ASN A 132 10.68 11.77 34.09
CA ASN A 132 9.90 12.30 35.21
C ASN A 132 8.88 11.28 35.72
N MET A 133 8.22 10.54 34.83
CA MET A 133 7.25 9.49 35.17
C MET A 133 7.91 8.26 35.83
N MET A 134 9.21 8.04 35.58
CA MET A 134 10.03 7.01 36.22
C MET A 134 10.50 7.38 37.64
N SER A 135 10.36 8.65 38.03
CA SER A 135 10.93 9.18 39.27
C SER A 135 9.85 9.39 40.33
N GLY A 136 10.17 9.13 41.60
CA GLY A 136 9.26 9.32 42.74
C GLY A 136 9.00 8.04 43.54
N GLY A 137 8.29 8.16 44.67
CA GLY A 137 7.98 7.03 45.55
C GLY A 137 6.90 6.08 45.02
N SER A 138 6.13 6.51 44.01
CA SER A 138 5.14 5.69 43.31
C SER A 138 5.14 6.11 41.82
N PRO A 139 6.15 5.67 41.06
CA PRO A 139 6.30 6.08 39.66
C PRO A 139 5.16 5.52 38.81
N GLU A 140 4.64 6.33 37.89
CA GLU A 140 3.64 5.92 36.88
C GLU A 140 4.25 4.88 35.93
N LEU A 141 5.55 4.99 35.68
CA LEU A 141 6.34 4.09 34.84
C LEU A 141 7.45 3.43 35.67
N PRO A 142 7.16 2.40 36.48
CA PRO A 142 8.14 1.71 37.29
C PRO A 142 9.16 0.94 36.45
N LYS A 143 10.35 0.74 37.01
CA LYS A 143 11.37 -0.12 36.43
C LYS A 143 11.11 -1.59 36.75
N ASP A 144 11.53 -2.47 35.85
CA ASP A 144 11.59 -3.91 36.05
C ASP A 144 12.88 -4.33 36.78
N VAL A 145 13.06 -5.64 36.95
CA VAL A 145 14.24 -6.24 37.59
C VAL A 145 15.55 -6.00 36.84
N THR A 146 15.49 -5.66 35.55
CA THR A 146 16.65 -5.36 34.70
C THR A 146 17.04 -3.89 34.76
N GLY A 147 16.21 -3.05 35.37
CA GLY A 147 16.40 -1.60 35.45
C GLY A 147 15.81 -0.84 34.25
N LEU A 148 15.17 -1.54 33.31
CA LEU A 148 14.38 -0.99 32.20
C LEU A 148 12.94 -0.69 32.65
N LEU A 149 12.12 -0.10 31.80
CA LEU A 149 10.70 0.14 32.12
C LEU A 149 9.92 -1.17 32.11
N SER A 150 9.04 -1.37 33.10
CA SER A 150 8.14 -2.51 33.14
C SER A 150 7.30 -2.59 31.87
N ASN A 151 7.31 -3.76 31.22
CA ASN A 151 6.54 -4.05 30.02
C ASN A 151 5.05 -3.75 30.20
N GLU A 152 4.48 -4.20 31.33
CA GLU A 152 3.08 -4.02 31.68
C GLU A 152 2.71 -2.53 31.82
N ALA A 153 3.52 -1.78 32.56
CA ALA A 153 3.28 -0.35 32.77
C ALA A 153 3.46 0.46 31.47
N ALA A 154 4.48 0.13 30.67
CA ALA A 154 4.72 0.75 29.38
C ALA A 154 3.56 0.52 28.41
N ARG A 155 3.04 -0.72 28.34
CA ARG A 155 1.87 -1.05 27.50
C ARG A 155 0.62 -0.30 27.96
N ALA A 156 0.29 -0.36 29.25
CA ALA A 156 -0.88 0.32 29.80
C ALA A 156 -0.83 1.84 29.55
N TRP A 157 0.36 2.44 29.68
CA TRP A 157 0.55 3.85 29.38
C TRP A 157 0.36 4.18 27.90
N LEU A 158 0.94 3.37 27.00
CA LEU A 158 0.83 3.57 25.54
C LEU A 158 -0.60 3.41 25.03
N GLU A 159 -1.39 2.50 25.59
CA GLU A 159 -2.81 2.31 25.23
C GLU A 159 -3.66 3.55 25.48
N THR A 160 -3.22 4.47 26.36
CA THR A 160 -3.91 5.75 26.58
C THR A 160 -3.59 6.80 25.50
N ARG A 161 -2.73 6.51 24.52
CA ARG A 161 -2.19 7.48 23.55
C ARG A 161 -2.79 7.31 22.17
N ASP A 162 -3.35 8.40 21.65
CA ASP A 162 -3.95 8.43 20.30
C ASP A 162 -2.94 8.17 19.18
N CYS A 163 -1.66 8.45 19.42
CA CYS A 163 -0.58 8.24 18.45
C CYS A 163 -0.03 6.81 18.44
N PHE A 164 -0.43 5.97 19.39
CA PHE A 164 0.08 4.61 19.50
C PHE A 164 -0.93 3.62 18.90
N LEU A 165 -0.47 2.90 17.88
CA LEU A 165 -1.20 1.77 17.31
C LEU A 165 -0.67 0.47 17.93
N PRO A 166 -1.52 -0.36 18.57
CA PRO A 166 -1.12 -1.68 19.05
C PRO A 166 -0.59 -2.55 17.92
N THR A 167 0.28 -3.50 18.23
CA THR A 167 0.75 -4.46 17.23
C THR A 167 -0.41 -5.36 16.79
N ILE A 168 -0.61 -5.44 15.47
CA ILE A 168 -1.62 -6.30 14.85
C ILE A 168 -0.86 -7.47 14.24
N THR A 169 -1.10 -8.67 14.76
CA THR A 169 -0.57 -9.95 14.25
C THR A 169 -1.56 -10.70 13.39
N GLU A 170 -2.76 -10.14 13.20
CA GLU A 170 -3.79 -10.80 12.41
C GLU A 170 -3.22 -11.16 11.04
N PRO A 171 -3.51 -12.37 10.53
CA PRO A 171 -3.32 -12.60 9.12
C PRO A 171 -4.01 -11.43 8.44
N LEU A 172 -3.37 -10.80 7.45
CA LEU A 172 -4.09 -9.88 6.58
C LEU A 172 -5.30 -10.70 6.12
N GLU A 173 -6.46 -10.52 6.77
CA GLU A 173 -7.70 -10.98 6.21
C GLU A 173 -7.71 -10.17 4.96
N THR A 174 -7.37 -10.86 3.88
CA THR A 174 -7.55 -10.36 2.53
C THR A 174 -9.05 -10.42 2.35
N ASN A 175 -9.77 -9.60 3.12
CA ASN A 175 -10.99 -8.96 2.73
C ASN A 175 -10.62 -8.06 1.54
N LEU A 176 -10.19 -8.69 0.45
CA LEU A 176 -10.15 -8.19 -0.91
C LEU A 176 -11.62 -8.02 -1.34
N GLY A 177 -12.38 -7.20 -0.60
CA GLY A 177 -13.83 -7.16 -0.72
C GLY A 177 -14.48 -8.55 -0.62
N PRO A 178 -15.76 -8.69 -1.01
CA PRO A 178 -16.30 -10.01 -1.30
C PRO A 178 -15.38 -10.68 -2.33
N SER A 179 -14.94 -11.91 -2.02
CA SER A 179 -14.27 -12.84 -2.95
C SER A 179 -14.74 -12.54 -4.37
N VAL A 180 -13.83 -12.15 -5.29
CA VAL A 180 -14.14 -11.77 -6.68
C VAL A 180 -15.41 -12.48 -7.14
N GLY A 181 -16.55 -11.81 -6.94
CA GLY A 181 -17.83 -12.35 -7.33
C GLY A 181 -17.68 -12.61 -8.81
N GLU A 182 -18.11 -13.80 -9.24
CA GLU A 182 -18.13 -14.27 -10.63
C GLU A 182 -17.81 -13.13 -11.60
N ARG A 183 -16.59 -13.09 -12.16
CA ARG A 183 -16.09 -11.98 -13.00
C ARG A 183 -17.24 -11.45 -13.84
N VAL A 184 -17.82 -10.33 -13.40
CA VAL A 184 -18.87 -9.66 -14.17
C VAL A 184 -18.17 -9.30 -15.46
N ASP A 185 -18.78 -9.61 -16.61
CA ASP A 185 -18.32 -9.14 -17.91
C ASP A 185 -19.09 -7.84 -18.18
N PRO A 186 -18.61 -6.68 -17.70
CA PRO A 186 -19.35 -5.44 -17.82
C PRO A 186 -19.35 -4.97 -19.26
N ILE A 187 -20.54 -4.75 -19.80
CA ILE A 187 -20.75 -4.10 -21.08
C ILE A 187 -21.46 -2.77 -20.85
N PHE A 188 -21.04 -1.72 -21.57
CA PHE A 188 -21.63 -0.39 -21.47
C PHE A 188 -22.57 -0.17 -22.64
N LEU A 189 -23.85 0.00 -22.36
CA LEU A 189 -24.88 0.19 -23.36
C LEU A 189 -25.40 1.63 -23.36
N PRO A 190 -25.57 2.27 -24.53
CA PRO A 190 -26.13 3.59 -24.59
C PRO A 190 -27.63 3.55 -24.25
N VAL A 191 -28.07 4.55 -23.48
CA VAL A 191 -29.46 4.72 -23.05
C VAL A 191 -29.97 6.07 -23.57
N ALA A 192 -31.15 6.06 -24.18
CA ALA A 192 -31.82 7.26 -24.67
C ALA A 192 -32.60 7.97 -23.57
N ARG A 193 -33.01 9.21 -23.82
CA ARG A 193 -33.74 10.04 -22.84
C ARG A 193 -35.01 9.41 -22.27
N ASP A 194 -35.67 8.55 -23.04
CA ASP A 194 -36.88 7.83 -22.62
C ASP A 194 -36.60 6.53 -21.86
N GLY A 195 -35.34 6.25 -21.53
CA GLY A 195 -34.91 5.09 -20.76
C GLY A 195 -34.67 3.83 -21.60
N SER A 196 -34.94 3.85 -22.91
CA SER A 196 -34.61 2.71 -23.77
C SER A 196 -33.11 2.55 -23.97
N MET A 197 -32.68 1.31 -24.10
CA MET A 197 -31.28 0.93 -24.19
C MET A 197 -31.00 0.25 -25.53
N PHE A 198 -29.79 0.41 -26.05
CA PHE A 198 -29.32 -0.41 -27.17
C PHE A 198 -28.97 -1.81 -26.66
N ALA A 199 -29.91 -2.74 -26.74
CA ALA A 199 -29.76 -4.14 -26.32
C ALA A 199 -30.00 -5.08 -27.51
N PRO A 200 -29.66 -6.39 -27.43
CA PRO A 200 -29.76 -7.31 -28.57
C PRO A 200 -31.18 -7.47 -29.16
N ASP A 201 -32.22 -7.03 -28.46
CA ASP A 201 -33.63 -7.15 -28.83
C ASP A 201 -34.14 -6.07 -29.81
N ILE A 202 -33.31 -5.08 -30.16
CA ILE A 202 -33.72 -3.95 -31.01
C ILE A 202 -33.39 -4.14 -32.50
N GLU A 203 -33.06 -5.36 -32.92
CA GLU A 203 -32.78 -5.66 -34.32
C GLU A 203 -34.04 -5.57 -35.19
N ARG A 204 -33.86 -5.20 -36.46
CA ARG A 204 -34.93 -5.10 -37.45
C ARG A 204 -34.56 -5.90 -38.69
N GLY A 205 -35.21 -7.05 -38.87
CA GLY A 205 -34.91 -7.97 -39.96
C GLY A 205 -33.46 -8.45 -39.88
N ASP A 206 -33.09 -8.96 -38.71
CA ASP A 206 -31.77 -9.52 -38.38
C ASP A 206 -30.60 -8.53 -38.50
N ARG A 207 -30.88 -7.22 -38.42
CA ARG A 207 -29.88 -6.15 -38.55
C ARG A 207 -30.08 -5.02 -37.57
N TYR A 208 -28.98 -4.46 -37.09
CA TYR A 208 -28.91 -3.27 -36.24
C TYR A 208 -28.69 -2.03 -37.10
N GLN A 209 -29.49 -0.98 -36.88
CA GLN A 209 -29.39 0.29 -37.61
C GLN A 209 -28.82 1.38 -36.71
N VAL A 210 -27.61 1.84 -37.03
CA VAL A 210 -26.80 2.74 -36.20
C VAL A 210 -26.30 3.91 -37.05
N GLY A 211 -26.46 5.13 -36.55
CA GLY A 211 -26.00 6.36 -37.21
C GLY A 211 -27.03 7.49 -37.26
N GLU A 212 -26.64 8.57 -37.91
CA GLU A 212 -27.48 9.74 -38.15
C GLU A 212 -28.59 9.44 -39.15
N LYS A 213 -29.68 10.21 -39.07
CA LYS A 213 -30.78 10.12 -40.04
C LYS A 213 -30.25 10.37 -41.46
N GLY A 214 -30.42 9.39 -42.35
CA GLY A 214 -29.95 9.45 -43.74
C GLY A 214 -28.50 8.99 -43.95
N ASN A 215 -27.79 8.59 -42.90
CA ASN A 215 -26.46 7.99 -42.97
C ASN A 215 -26.36 6.77 -42.02
N GLU A 216 -27.46 6.03 -41.90
CA GLU A 216 -27.53 4.84 -41.06
C GLU A 216 -26.71 3.69 -41.67
N ARG A 217 -25.85 3.09 -40.85
CA ARG A 217 -25.14 1.86 -41.16
C ARG A 217 -25.89 0.67 -40.59
N HIS A 218 -25.84 -0.43 -41.32
CA HIS A 218 -26.47 -1.69 -40.95
C HIS A 218 -25.38 -2.66 -40.51
N TYR A 219 -25.61 -3.33 -39.39
CA TYR A 219 -24.70 -4.32 -38.82
C TYR A 219 -25.45 -5.61 -38.58
N ASP A 220 -24.83 -6.75 -38.92
CA ASP A 220 -25.42 -8.08 -38.73
C ASP A 220 -25.13 -8.64 -37.31
N SER A 221 -24.24 -7.99 -36.56
CA SER A 221 -23.87 -8.37 -35.19
C SER A 221 -24.10 -7.23 -34.20
N PHE A 222 -24.65 -7.57 -33.04
CA PHE A 222 -24.82 -6.65 -31.91
C PHE A 222 -23.49 -6.03 -31.47
N ASP A 223 -22.42 -6.83 -31.40
CA ASP A 223 -21.11 -6.36 -30.93
C ASP A 223 -20.49 -5.36 -31.92
N GLU A 224 -20.64 -5.60 -33.22
CA GLU A 224 -20.18 -4.68 -34.26
C GLU A 224 -20.96 -3.37 -34.24
N ALA A 225 -22.28 -3.45 -34.04
CA ALA A 225 -23.14 -2.29 -33.92
C ALA A 225 -22.82 -1.46 -32.66
N LEU A 226 -22.57 -2.13 -31.53
CA LEU A 226 -22.18 -1.48 -30.28
C LEU A 226 -20.81 -0.79 -30.40
N ALA A 227 -19.83 -1.47 -31.01
CA ALA A 227 -18.52 -0.87 -31.28
C ALA A 227 -18.64 0.37 -32.18
N ALA A 228 -19.52 0.32 -33.18
CA ALA A 228 -19.80 1.48 -34.03
C ALA A 228 -20.43 2.65 -33.24
N LEU A 229 -21.36 2.37 -32.32
CA LEU A 229 -21.95 3.38 -31.44
C LEU A 229 -20.92 4.01 -30.49
N GLN A 230 -20.01 3.20 -29.94
CA GLN A 230 -18.94 3.68 -29.04
C GLN A 230 -17.93 4.59 -29.75
N ALA A 231 -17.75 4.40 -31.06
CA ALA A 231 -16.88 5.26 -31.88
C ALA A 231 -17.56 6.58 -32.31
N MET A 232 -18.87 6.75 -32.09
CA MET A 232 -19.59 7.97 -32.46
C MET A 232 -19.44 9.05 -31.39
N PRO A 233 -19.30 10.35 -31.78
CA PRO A 233 -19.36 11.45 -30.82
C PRO A 233 -20.67 11.48 -30.02
N VAL A 234 -21.78 11.12 -30.67
CA VAL A 234 -23.09 10.88 -30.05
C VAL A 234 -23.65 9.60 -30.63
N ALA A 235 -23.74 8.55 -29.81
CA ALA A 235 -24.32 7.27 -30.21
C ALA A 235 -25.80 7.45 -30.62
N LYS A 236 -26.15 7.02 -31.83
CA LYS A 236 -27.49 7.11 -32.39
C LYS A 236 -27.91 5.82 -33.06
N TRP A 237 -29.11 5.33 -32.76
CA TRP A 237 -29.62 4.07 -33.29
C TRP A 237 -31.12 4.13 -33.52
N ARG A 238 -31.65 3.18 -34.30
CA ARG A 238 -33.10 3.01 -34.45
C ARG A 238 -33.65 1.99 -33.45
N ARG A 239 -34.83 2.30 -32.93
CA ARG A 239 -35.59 1.38 -32.07
C ARG A 239 -37.10 1.66 -32.18
N PRO A 240 -37.98 0.68 -31.90
CA PRO A 240 -39.43 0.87 -31.91
C PRO A 240 -39.88 1.74 -30.72
N ASN A 241 -40.78 2.69 -30.95
CA ASN A 241 -41.44 3.41 -29.86
C ASN A 241 -42.59 2.57 -29.26
N SER A 242 -43.29 3.10 -28.25
CA SER A 242 -44.44 2.44 -27.61
C SER A 242 -45.62 2.14 -28.56
N GLU A 243 -45.65 2.77 -29.74
CA GLU A 243 -46.65 2.55 -30.79
C GLU A 243 -46.16 1.58 -31.90
N GLY A 244 -44.96 1.02 -31.76
CA GLY A 244 -44.33 0.14 -32.76
C GLY A 244 -43.65 0.87 -33.92
N ASN A 245 -43.65 2.20 -33.95
CA ASN A 245 -43.00 3.01 -34.97
C ASN A 245 -41.49 3.12 -34.70
N TRP A 246 -40.68 2.89 -35.73
CA TRP A 246 -39.21 2.90 -35.60
C TRP A 246 -38.63 4.31 -35.78
N GLY A 247 -38.11 4.87 -34.70
CA GLY A 247 -37.45 6.18 -34.67
C GLY A 247 -35.97 6.09 -34.39
N ILE A 248 -35.21 7.14 -34.74
CA ILE A 248 -33.82 7.31 -34.30
C ILE A 248 -33.83 7.97 -32.94
N VAL A 249 -33.02 7.44 -32.02
CA VAL A 249 -32.77 8.02 -30.71
C VAL A 249 -31.28 8.35 -30.56
N SER A 250 -30.96 9.19 -29.58
CA SER A 250 -29.59 9.55 -29.23
C SER A 250 -29.30 9.15 -27.79
N ALA A 251 -28.09 8.66 -27.54
CA ALA A 251 -27.62 8.36 -26.19
C ALA A 251 -27.58 9.65 -25.36
N VAL A 252 -28.12 9.58 -24.14
CA VAL A 252 -27.92 10.60 -23.10
C VAL A 252 -27.03 10.12 -21.98
N GLU A 253 -26.91 8.80 -21.80
CA GLU A 253 -26.03 8.16 -20.83
C GLU A 253 -25.54 6.80 -21.34
N TRP A 254 -24.52 6.25 -20.69
CA TRP A 254 -24.03 4.89 -20.89
C TRP A 254 -24.21 4.10 -19.60
N ARG A 255 -24.95 2.99 -19.66
CA ARG A 255 -25.27 2.16 -18.51
C ARG A 255 -24.40 0.92 -18.50
N ARG A 256 -23.74 0.66 -17.36
CA ARG A 256 -23.01 -0.58 -17.10
C ARG A 256 -24.00 -1.71 -16.84
N VAL A 257 -23.93 -2.77 -17.62
CA VAL A 257 -24.78 -3.97 -17.54
C VAL A 257 -23.89 -5.20 -17.54
N ASP A 258 -24.32 -6.29 -16.88
CA ASP A 258 -23.67 -7.59 -17.01
C ASP A 258 -24.06 -8.22 -18.36
N ARG A 259 -23.09 -8.58 -19.20
CA ARG A 259 -23.35 -9.22 -20.49
C ARG A 259 -24.23 -10.46 -20.37
N LYS A 260 -24.13 -11.23 -19.28
CA LYS A 260 -24.98 -12.41 -19.03
C LYS A 260 -26.46 -12.09 -18.84
N SER A 261 -26.78 -10.86 -18.44
CA SER A 261 -28.16 -10.40 -18.26
C SER A 261 -28.84 -10.01 -19.59
N LEU A 262 -28.07 -9.83 -20.66
CA LEU A 262 -28.58 -9.57 -22.01
C LEU A 262 -29.07 -10.87 -22.62
N LYS A 263 -30.29 -11.29 -22.29
CA LYS A 263 -30.93 -12.43 -22.97
C LYS A 263 -31.38 -12.00 -24.37
N PRO A 264 -31.03 -12.74 -25.44
CA PRO A 264 -31.83 -12.69 -26.65
C PRO A 264 -33.21 -13.30 -26.33
N LEU A 265 -34.30 -12.59 -26.63
CA LEU A 265 -35.61 -13.22 -26.64
C LEU A 265 -35.62 -14.24 -27.78
N SER A 266 -35.90 -15.49 -27.41
CA SER A 266 -36.07 -16.64 -28.29
C SER A 266 -37.22 -16.47 -29.27
#